data_AF-A0A7I9YJR6-F1
#
_entry.id   AF-A0A7I9YJR6-F1
#
_cell.length_a   1.000
_cell.length_b   1.000
_cell.length_c   1.000
_cell.angle_alpha   90.00
_cell.angle_beta   90.00
_cell.angle_gamma   90.00
#
_symmetry.space_group_name_H-M   'P 1'
#
loop_
_entity.id
_entity.type
_entity.pdbx_description
1 polymer ?
#
loop_
_entity_poly.entity_id
_entity_poly.type
_entity_poly.pdbx_seq_one_letter_code
_entity_poly.pdbx_strand_id
1 'polypeptide(L)'
;MSSLVIDLALINTATTDLTRIGSAVSQANSAAATSTTGLLAAGAEEVSAAIAELFSSHAQAYQALSAQAETFHAQFVELVSSGAASYATAEAVNTRPLHGPAQMFGQQLLTVVNAPTNVLLGRPLIGDGAAGTATNPDGQAGGLLWGNGGNGFHGLGGNGGAAGLIGNGGAGGTGAAGLPGAPGQAGGAGGAAWLWGSGGTGGAGGAGGPGLTPAAGQGGFGGRGGAGGAGGTGGLFYGNGGNGGAGGAGGQGGVGGTEWWTVFGSGHTGGLGGDGGVGGTGGHAGLLSGHGGVGGTGGAGGLGGNGGPAQSINGLGGTGGTGGTGGAGGTGGSGASLFGNGGAGGDGGGAGDGGNGGGGPAVGGSGGVFGIAGTPGSGGSGGLGGLLFSSAGVHGATGPLGSNGAPGASSPVSVPGIQQSLAATMHLASINTYLHVSQVTNSFDYFGWSLSVSFSTAAYQTAVQAQATLLNATGLGFLDPGTGNLGLFNSGDNNQGFLNFGNNNRGMLNFGDGNRGSFNFGSHNYGSLNLLGDNNIGSFNFGGGNVGNYNVGFGNLGDRNFGVGNIGDNNRGFELVGNRRFGFGPLSLVLPL
;
A
#
# COMPACT_ATOMS: atom_id res chain seq x y z
N MET A 1 9.20 -19.29 -10.22
CA MET A 1 8.84 -20.67 -9.82
C MET A 1 7.37 -20.65 -9.42
N SER A 2 6.58 -21.64 -9.84
CA SER A 2 5.18 -21.77 -9.40
C SER A 2 5.15 -22.36 -7.98
N SER A 3 4.63 -21.60 -7.01
CA SER A 3 4.40 -22.14 -5.66
C SER A 3 3.14 -23.00 -5.69
N LEU A 4 3.32 -24.32 -5.78
CA LEU A 4 2.24 -25.29 -5.58
C LEU A 4 2.03 -25.45 -4.08
N VAL A 5 1.31 -24.50 -3.47
CA VAL A 5 0.88 -24.60 -2.07
C VAL A 5 -0.20 -25.68 -1.98
N ILE A 6 -0.02 -26.63 -1.06
CA ILE A 6 -1.06 -27.59 -0.72
C ILE A 6 -1.96 -26.96 0.34
N ASP A 7 -3.27 -26.93 0.10
CA ASP A 7 -4.22 -26.49 1.13
C ASP A 7 -4.33 -27.55 2.25
N LEU A 8 -3.52 -27.35 3.30
CA LEU A 8 -3.48 -28.21 4.46
C LEU A 8 -4.80 -28.17 5.26
N ALA A 9 -5.58 -27.08 5.19
CA ALA A 9 -6.89 -27.00 5.83
C ALA A 9 -7.93 -27.87 5.10
N LEU A 10 -7.86 -27.91 3.76
CA LEU A 10 -8.68 -28.81 2.94
C LEU A 10 -8.40 -30.28 3.27
N ILE A 11 -7.13 -30.69 3.40
CA ILE A 11 -6.78 -32.10 3.71
C ILE A 11 -7.21 -32.48 5.14
N ASN A 12 -7.03 -31.59 6.12
CA ASN A 12 -7.51 -31.83 7.49
C ASN A 12 -9.05 -31.95 7.55
N THR A 13 -9.77 -31.16 6.75
CA THR A 13 -11.24 -31.26 6.60
C THR A 13 -11.63 -32.60 5.99
N ALA A 14 -11.01 -32.98 4.86
CA ALA A 14 -11.26 -34.26 4.20
C ALA A 14 -10.98 -35.47 5.09
N THR A 15 -9.89 -35.43 5.87
CA THR A 15 -9.54 -36.48 6.86
C THR A 15 -10.60 -36.61 7.96
N THR A 16 -11.16 -35.47 8.41
CA THR A 16 -12.25 -35.44 9.40
C THR A 16 -13.53 -36.05 8.84
N ASP A 17 -13.91 -35.71 7.61
CA ASP A 17 -15.14 -36.21 6.99
C ASP A 17 -15.03 -37.68 6.56
N LEU A 18 -13.86 -38.14 6.10
CA LEU A 18 -13.60 -39.57 5.90
C LEU A 18 -13.71 -40.36 7.23
N THR A 19 -13.19 -39.81 8.33
CA THR A 19 -13.34 -40.43 9.67
C THR A 19 -14.82 -40.54 10.07
N ARG A 20 -15.61 -39.49 9.83
CA ARG A 20 -17.06 -39.50 10.05
C ARG A 20 -17.77 -40.56 9.21
N ILE A 21 -17.48 -40.65 7.91
CA ILE A 21 -18.04 -41.65 6.99
C ILE A 21 -17.78 -43.07 7.51
N GLY A 22 -16.54 -43.39 7.89
CA GLY A 22 -16.20 -44.70 8.46
C GLY A 22 -17.00 -45.01 9.74
N SER A 23 -17.10 -44.04 10.65
CA SER A 23 -17.87 -44.21 11.89
C SER A 23 -19.38 -44.40 11.66
N ALA A 24 -19.96 -43.74 10.65
CA ALA A 24 -21.37 -43.85 10.31
C ALA A 24 -21.71 -45.20 9.63
N VAL A 25 -20.82 -45.67 8.73
CA VAL A 25 -20.96 -46.98 8.09
C VAL A 25 -20.84 -48.10 9.12
N SER A 26 -19.85 -48.05 10.00
CA SER A 26 -19.66 -49.05 11.07
C SER A 26 -20.86 -49.11 12.03
N GLN A 27 -21.40 -47.95 12.44
CA GLN A 27 -22.64 -47.90 13.24
C GLN A 27 -23.85 -48.47 12.51
N ALA A 28 -24.02 -48.19 11.22
CA ALA A 28 -25.12 -48.74 10.42
C ALA A 28 -25.00 -50.27 10.25
N ASN A 29 -23.81 -50.78 9.95
CA ASN A 29 -23.50 -52.21 9.86
C ASN A 29 -23.82 -52.94 11.18
N SER A 30 -23.36 -52.38 12.31
CA SER A 30 -23.59 -52.90 13.65
C SER A 30 -25.08 -52.90 14.03
N ALA A 31 -25.80 -51.80 13.77
CA ALA A 31 -27.24 -51.70 14.06
C ALA A 31 -28.08 -52.68 13.22
N ALA A 32 -27.68 -52.97 11.99
CA ALA A 32 -28.35 -53.93 11.11
C ALA A 32 -27.96 -55.41 11.38
N ALA A 33 -26.88 -55.68 12.12
CA ALA A 33 -26.32 -57.03 12.25
C ALA A 33 -27.33 -58.03 12.86
N THR A 34 -27.97 -57.67 13.97
CA THR A 34 -28.88 -58.56 14.71
C THR A 34 -30.12 -58.93 13.90
N SER A 35 -30.71 -57.96 13.19
CA SER A 35 -31.94 -58.15 12.41
C SER A 35 -31.74 -58.84 11.06
N THR A 36 -30.50 -58.88 10.55
CA THR A 36 -30.18 -59.51 9.26
C THR A 36 -29.56 -60.90 9.40
N THR A 37 -28.75 -61.14 10.44
CA THR A 37 -28.12 -62.45 10.71
C THR A 37 -28.97 -63.39 11.57
N GLY A 38 -30.03 -62.88 12.20
CA GLY A 38 -30.98 -63.62 13.03
C GLY A 38 -32.37 -63.80 12.40
N LEU A 39 -32.45 -63.96 11.07
CA LEU A 39 -33.72 -64.12 10.37
C LEU A 39 -34.39 -65.45 10.75
N LEU A 40 -35.63 -65.36 11.24
CA LEU A 40 -36.45 -66.52 11.59
C LEU A 40 -37.29 -66.97 10.37
N ALA A 41 -37.53 -68.29 10.27
CA ALA A 41 -38.43 -68.84 9.25
C ALA A 41 -39.87 -68.33 9.44
N ALA A 42 -40.53 -67.95 8.34
CA ALA A 42 -41.90 -67.42 8.36
C ALA A 42 -42.97 -68.50 8.61
N GLY A 43 -42.61 -69.77 8.42
CA GLY A 43 -43.42 -70.96 8.67
C GLY A 43 -42.55 -72.14 9.09
N ALA A 44 -43.18 -73.28 9.39
CA ALA A 44 -42.50 -74.48 9.88
C ALA A 44 -41.94 -75.37 8.76
N GLU A 45 -42.27 -75.06 7.50
CA GLU A 45 -41.85 -75.77 6.30
C GLU A 45 -40.39 -75.51 5.91
N GLU A 46 -39.77 -76.51 5.30
CA GLU A 46 -38.35 -76.55 4.94
C GLU A 46 -37.96 -75.43 3.96
N VAL A 47 -38.91 -74.94 3.15
CA VAL A 47 -38.71 -73.82 2.22
C VAL A 47 -38.47 -72.51 2.98
N SER A 48 -39.27 -72.21 4.02
CA SER A 48 -39.06 -71.01 4.85
C SER A 48 -37.79 -71.11 5.69
N ALA A 49 -37.43 -72.30 6.15
CA ALA A 49 -36.15 -72.54 6.83
C ALA A 49 -34.95 -72.28 5.92
N ALA A 50 -34.93 -72.86 4.71
CA ALA A 50 -33.84 -72.69 3.75
C ALA A 50 -33.70 -71.24 3.25
N ILE A 51 -34.81 -70.51 3.11
CA ILE A 51 -34.79 -69.07 2.76
C ILE A 51 -34.21 -68.23 3.90
N ALA A 52 -34.60 -68.50 5.15
CA ALA A 52 -34.06 -67.81 6.32
C ALA A 52 -32.56 -68.09 6.52
N GLU A 53 -32.11 -69.33 6.29
CA GLU A 53 -30.70 -69.72 6.31
C GLU A 53 -29.90 -69.01 5.21
N LEU A 54 -30.41 -68.99 3.97
CA LEU A 54 -29.77 -68.31 2.84
C LEU A 54 -29.54 -66.81 3.11
N PHE A 55 -30.56 -66.10 3.60
CA PHE A 55 -30.43 -64.68 3.92
C PHE A 55 -29.54 -64.43 5.14
N SER A 56 -29.60 -65.28 6.17
CA SER A 56 -28.72 -65.16 7.35
C SER A 56 -27.26 -65.40 7.01
N SER A 57 -26.97 -66.40 6.16
CA SER A 57 -25.63 -66.69 5.62
C SER A 57 -25.11 -65.54 4.76
N HIS A 58 -25.95 -64.98 3.88
CA HIS A 58 -25.60 -63.79 3.09
C HIS A 58 -25.30 -62.57 3.98
N ALA A 59 -26.08 -62.35 5.04
CA ALA A 59 -25.84 -61.28 6.01
C ALA A 59 -24.52 -61.48 6.79
N GLN A 60 -24.18 -62.71 7.18
CA GLN A 60 -22.89 -63.02 7.81
C GLN A 60 -21.71 -62.75 6.87
N ALA A 61 -21.83 -63.13 5.58
CA ALA A 61 -20.83 -62.82 4.57
C ALA A 61 -20.69 -61.30 4.33
N TYR A 62 -21.79 -60.57 4.34
CA TYR A 62 -21.80 -59.10 4.26
C TYR A 62 -21.08 -58.46 5.45
N GLN A 63 -21.38 -58.87 6.68
CA GLN A 63 -20.71 -58.36 7.88
C GLN A 63 -19.20 -58.65 7.87
N ALA A 64 -18.79 -59.84 7.41
CA ALA A 64 -17.37 -60.20 7.26
C ALA A 64 -16.65 -59.36 6.19
N LEU A 65 -17.34 -58.94 5.12
CA LEU A 65 -16.81 -58.02 4.11
C LEU A 65 -16.76 -56.58 4.63
N SER A 66 -17.79 -56.12 5.35
CA SER A 66 -17.84 -54.79 5.97
C SER A 66 -16.69 -54.57 6.94
N ALA A 67 -16.36 -55.55 7.80
CA ALA A 67 -15.20 -55.45 8.70
C ALA A 67 -13.86 -55.26 7.97
N GLN A 68 -13.70 -55.90 6.79
CA GLN A 68 -12.52 -55.72 5.94
C GLN A 68 -12.51 -54.33 5.28
N ALA A 69 -13.67 -53.84 4.82
CA ALA A 69 -13.80 -52.51 4.26
C ALA A 69 -13.53 -51.41 5.31
N GLU A 70 -13.98 -51.60 6.55
CA GLU A 70 -13.71 -50.69 7.68
C GLU A 70 -12.21 -50.65 8.03
N THR A 71 -11.52 -51.80 7.99
CA THR A 71 -10.05 -51.86 8.17
C THR A 71 -9.30 -51.16 7.04
N PHE A 72 -9.68 -51.39 5.79
CA PHE A 72 -9.11 -50.69 4.63
C PHE A 72 -9.34 -49.17 4.69
N HIS A 73 -10.54 -48.74 5.07
CA HIS A 73 -10.90 -47.33 5.19
C HIS A 73 -10.09 -46.63 6.31
N ALA A 74 -9.88 -47.29 7.44
CA ALA A 74 -9.01 -46.79 8.51
C ALA A 74 -7.56 -46.59 8.03
N GLN A 75 -6.99 -47.57 7.32
CA GLN A 75 -5.65 -47.48 6.72
C GLN A 75 -5.54 -46.37 5.67
N PHE A 76 -6.59 -46.15 4.87
CA PHE A 76 -6.64 -45.04 3.91
C PHE A 76 -6.63 -43.67 4.61
N VAL A 77 -7.40 -43.50 5.69
CA VAL A 77 -7.43 -42.25 6.48
C VAL A 77 -6.08 -42.00 7.17
N GLU A 78 -5.43 -43.03 7.71
CA GLU A 78 -4.08 -42.94 8.29
C GLU A 78 -3.02 -42.55 7.25
N LEU A 79 -3.09 -43.10 6.03
CA LEU A 79 -2.20 -42.77 4.92
C LEU A 79 -2.38 -41.31 4.45
N VAL A 80 -3.61 -40.82 4.36
CA VAL A 80 -3.89 -39.41 4.01
C VAL A 80 -3.36 -38.46 5.09
N SER A 81 -3.56 -38.79 6.37
CA SER A 81 -3.08 -37.99 7.50
C SER A 81 -1.54 -37.95 7.60
N SER A 82 -0.86 -39.10 7.44
CA SER A 82 0.61 -39.16 7.43
C SER A 82 1.22 -38.48 6.20
N GLY A 83 0.55 -38.52 5.04
CA GLY A 83 0.89 -37.71 3.88
C GLY A 83 0.80 -36.21 4.16
N ALA A 84 -0.29 -35.74 4.77
CA ALA A 84 -0.47 -34.34 5.16
C ALA A 84 0.63 -33.85 6.10
N ALA A 85 0.98 -34.64 7.13
CA ALA A 85 2.09 -34.35 8.04
C ALA A 85 3.46 -34.33 7.34
N SER A 86 3.65 -35.18 6.33
CA SER A 86 4.88 -35.21 5.53
C SER A 86 5.03 -33.95 4.68
N TYR A 87 3.94 -33.45 4.07
CA TYR A 87 3.98 -32.17 3.35
C TYR A 87 4.13 -30.98 4.29
N ALA A 88 3.43 -30.94 5.42
CA ALA A 88 3.56 -29.87 6.42
C ALA A 88 4.98 -29.79 7.02
N THR A 89 5.66 -30.93 7.22
CA THR A 89 7.07 -30.95 7.64
C THR A 89 8.03 -30.57 6.52
N ALA A 90 7.76 -30.95 5.27
CA ALA A 90 8.54 -30.47 4.12
C ALA A 90 8.41 -28.95 3.91
N GLU A 91 7.21 -28.38 4.06
CA GLU A 91 7.00 -26.93 4.05
C GLU A 91 7.68 -26.25 5.24
N ALA A 92 7.62 -26.81 6.46
CA ALA A 92 8.33 -26.29 7.62
C ALA A 92 9.87 -26.37 7.52
N VAL A 93 10.40 -27.31 6.71
CA VAL A 93 11.83 -27.40 6.38
C VAL A 93 12.23 -26.40 5.29
N ASN A 94 11.38 -26.19 4.27
CA ASN A 94 11.65 -25.25 3.17
C ASN A 94 11.38 -23.78 3.52
N THR A 95 10.48 -23.50 4.46
CA THR A 95 10.17 -22.13 4.93
C THR A 95 11.09 -21.66 6.06
N ARG A 96 11.80 -22.58 6.73
CA ARG A 96 12.94 -22.22 7.57
C ARG A 96 14.07 -21.69 6.67
N PRO A 97 14.59 -20.46 6.91
CA PRO A 97 15.93 -20.13 6.44
C PRO A 97 16.92 -21.16 7.01
N LEU A 98 18.06 -21.38 6.34
CA LEU A 98 19.00 -22.51 6.54
C LEU A 98 19.71 -22.57 7.93
N HIS A 99 18.94 -22.65 9.01
CA HIS A 99 19.36 -22.57 10.41
C HIS A 99 19.43 -23.99 10.99
N GLY A 100 20.65 -24.45 11.29
CA GLY A 100 20.90 -25.81 11.76
C GLY A 100 22.37 -26.20 11.53
N PRO A 101 22.72 -27.13 10.61
CA PRO A 101 24.10 -27.58 10.44
C PRO A 101 25.00 -26.53 9.78
N ALA A 102 24.59 -26.00 8.61
CA ALA A 102 25.44 -25.17 7.76
C ALA A 102 25.82 -23.83 8.41
N GLN A 103 24.89 -23.21 9.15
CA GLN A 103 25.15 -21.95 9.84
C GLN A 103 26.09 -22.09 11.03
N MET A 104 26.08 -23.20 11.79
CA MET A 104 27.05 -23.36 12.88
C MET A 104 28.48 -23.47 12.33
N PHE A 105 28.67 -24.20 11.22
CA PHE A 105 29.96 -24.25 10.52
C PHE A 105 30.35 -22.87 9.95
N GLY A 106 29.40 -22.16 9.34
CA GLY A 106 29.60 -20.80 8.82
C GLY A 106 29.96 -19.78 9.90
N GLN A 107 29.33 -19.84 11.07
CA GLN A 107 29.61 -18.97 12.22
C GLN A 107 30.97 -19.29 12.85
N GLN A 108 31.35 -20.56 12.98
CA GLN A 108 32.70 -20.95 13.39
C GLN A 108 33.76 -20.46 12.38
N LEU A 109 33.52 -20.62 11.08
CA LEU A 109 34.41 -20.14 10.03
C LEU A 109 34.54 -18.61 10.04
N LEU A 110 33.43 -17.88 10.15
CA LEU A 110 33.43 -16.42 10.29
C LEU A 110 34.18 -15.97 11.56
N THR A 111 34.07 -16.71 12.66
CA THR A 111 34.81 -16.41 13.89
C THR A 111 36.33 -16.53 13.67
N VAL A 112 36.79 -17.58 12.98
CA VAL A 112 38.20 -17.79 12.62
C VAL A 112 38.69 -16.74 11.60
N VAL A 113 37.89 -16.42 10.59
CA VAL A 113 38.21 -15.42 9.54
C VAL A 113 38.27 -14.00 10.12
N ASN A 114 37.41 -13.66 11.07
CA ASN A 114 37.37 -12.33 11.69
C ASN A 114 38.32 -12.18 12.89
N ALA A 115 38.81 -13.26 13.50
CA ALA A 115 39.68 -13.17 14.67
C ALA A 115 40.92 -12.28 14.45
N PRO A 116 41.66 -12.35 13.33
CA PRO A 116 42.82 -11.47 13.10
C PRO A 116 42.45 -9.99 13.05
N THR A 117 41.36 -9.60 12.37
CA THR A 117 40.97 -8.18 12.26
C THR A 117 40.27 -7.66 13.51
N ASN A 118 39.54 -8.51 14.24
CA ASN A 118 39.00 -8.16 15.54
C ASN A 118 40.12 -7.84 16.54
N VAL A 119 41.20 -8.63 16.53
CA VAL A 119 42.39 -8.38 17.39
C VAL A 119 43.19 -7.15 16.95
N LEU A 120 43.40 -6.95 15.64
CA LEU A 120 44.27 -5.89 15.13
C LEU A 120 43.57 -4.52 14.95
N LEU A 121 42.27 -4.52 14.67
CA LEU A 121 41.52 -3.34 14.21
C LEU A 121 40.17 -3.14 14.92
N GLY A 122 39.80 -4.03 15.87
CA GLY A 122 38.52 -3.96 16.59
C GLY A 122 37.28 -4.17 15.71
N ARG A 123 37.44 -4.65 14.47
CA ARG A 123 36.36 -4.83 13.48
C ARG A 123 36.47 -6.16 12.75
N PRO A 124 35.35 -6.80 12.38
CA PRO A 124 35.37 -8.00 11.55
C PRO A 124 35.88 -7.69 10.15
N LEU A 125 36.39 -8.71 9.45
CA LEU A 125 36.73 -8.65 8.03
C LEU A 125 35.45 -8.79 7.19
N ILE A 126 34.55 -9.69 7.61
CA ILE A 126 33.28 -10.02 6.96
C ILE A 126 32.18 -10.15 8.02
N GLY A 127 31.07 -9.45 7.86
CA GLY A 127 29.88 -9.53 8.72
C GLY A 127 29.24 -8.16 8.95
N ASP A 128 27.94 -8.15 9.22
CA ASP A 128 27.19 -6.91 9.44
C ASP A 128 27.48 -6.31 10.82
N GLY A 129 27.40 -4.98 10.91
CA GLY A 129 27.62 -4.24 12.14
C GLY A 129 26.50 -4.49 13.17
N ALA A 130 26.87 -4.57 14.45
CA ALA A 130 25.91 -4.69 15.53
C ALA A 130 24.99 -3.45 15.61
N ALA A 131 23.70 -3.66 15.83
CA ALA A 131 22.76 -2.55 16.04
C ALA A 131 23.05 -1.81 17.36
N GLY A 132 22.72 -0.53 17.39
CA GLY A 132 22.86 0.33 18.56
C GLY A 132 21.96 -0.08 19.73
N THR A 133 22.33 0.35 20.92
CA THR A 133 21.66 0.04 22.19
C THR A 133 21.41 1.31 23.00
N ALA A 134 20.61 1.22 24.07
CA ALA A 134 20.37 2.36 24.96
C ALA A 134 21.63 2.97 25.61
N THR A 135 22.74 2.20 25.67
CA THR A 135 24.02 2.65 26.24
C THR A 135 25.07 3.03 25.18
N ASN A 136 24.93 2.52 23.94
CA ASN A 136 25.70 2.95 22.78
C ASN A 136 24.74 3.12 21.60
N PRO A 137 24.13 4.31 21.43
CA PRO A 137 23.02 4.49 20.49
C PRO A 137 23.40 4.24 19.02
N ASP A 138 24.64 4.51 18.64
CA ASP A 138 25.07 4.38 17.25
C ASP A 138 25.32 2.91 16.87
N GLY A 139 24.78 2.51 15.72
CA GLY A 139 25.05 1.22 15.12
C GLY A 139 26.51 1.09 14.70
N GLN A 140 27.10 -0.07 14.93
CA GLN A 140 28.51 -0.31 14.63
C GLN A 140 28.74 -0.43 13.11
N ALA A 141 29.97 -0.13 12.69
CA ALA A 141 30.34 -0.27 11.29
C ALA A 141 30.41 -1.75 10.85
N GLY A 142 30.04 -2.02 9.61
CA GLY A 142 30.16 -3.35 9.00
C GLY A 142 31.61 -3.84 8.86
N GLY A 143 31.76 -5.12 8.52
CA GLY A 143 33.04 -5.76 8.30
C GLY A 143 33.83 -5.13 7.15
N LEU A 144 35.16 -5.06 7.29
CA LEU A 144 36.03 -4.24 6.46
C LEU A 144 35.89 -4.49 4.95
N LEU A 145 35.72 -5.75 4.52
CA LEU A 145 35.54 -6.12 3.12
C LEU A 145 34.06 -6.28 2.73
N TRP A 146 33.27 -6.93 3.57
CA TRP A 146 31.86 -7.19 3.32
C TRP A 146 31.04 -7.07 4.60
N GLY A 147 30.00 -6.25 4.57
CA GLY A 147 29.05 -6.14 5.68
C GLY A 147 28.24 -4.86 5.62
N ASN A 148 26.95 -4.96 5.93
CA ASN A 148 26.10 -3.81 6.15
C ASN A 148 26.49 -3.11 7.47
N GLY A 149 26.21 -1.82 7.58
CA GLY A 149 26.28 -1.12 8.86
C GLY A 149 25.12 -1.49 9.78
N GLY A 150 25.35 -1.49 11.09
CA GLY A 150 24.31 -1.74 12.08
C GLY A 150 23.30 -0.59 12.15
N ASN A 151 22.04 -0.89 12.42
CA ASN A 151 21.01 0.15 12.62
C ASN A 151 21.23 0.89 13.95
N GLY A 152 20.97 2.19 13.98
CA GLY A 152 21.02 3.01 15.19
C GLY A 152 19.82 2.81 16.11
N PHE A 153 19.99 3.17 17.38
CA PHE A 153 19.03 2.91 18.45
C PHE A 153 17.84 3.89 18.44
N HIS A 154 16.63 3.33 18.53
CA HIS A 154 15.38 4.08 18.64
C HIS A 154 15.21 4.73 20.01
N GLY A 155 14.64 5.92 20.04
CA GLY A 155 14.43 6.75 21.24
C GLY A 155 15.55 7.75 21.50
N LEU A 156 16.80 7.42 21.21
CA LEU A 156 17.93 8.35 21.36
C LEU A 156 18.43 8.94 20.04
N GLY A 157 17.82 8.60 18.91
CA GLY A 157 18.27 9.09 17.61
C GLY A 157 19.67 8.60 17.24
N GLY A 158 20.00 7.35 17.58
CA GLY A 158 21.32 6.79 17.30
C GLY A 158 21.60 6.71 15.80
N ASN A 159 22.84 7.00 15.39
CA ASN A 159 23.22 6.96 13.97
C ASN A 159 23.32 5.52 13.46
N GLY A 160 23.05 5.32 12.17
CA GLY A 160 23.34 4.06 11.48
C GLY A 160 24.83 3.93 11.18
N GLY A 161 25.38 2.73 11.38
CA GLY A 161 26.78 2.44 11.14
C GLY A 161 27.15 2.53 9.66
N ALA A 162 28.40 2.89 9.35
CA ALA A 162 28.94 2.80 8.00
C ALA A 162 29.10 1.33 7.56
N ALA A 163 28.98 1.06 6.26
CA ALA A 163 29.19 -0.26 5.70
C ALA A 163 30.68 -0.68 5.66
N GLY A 164 30.91 -1.90 5.20
CA GLY A 164 32.19 -2.33 4.64
C GLY A 164 32.49 -1.74 3.27
N LEU A 165 33.55 -2.26 2.64
CA LEU A 165 33.87 -2.03 1.23
C LEU A 165 32.70 -2.38 0.29
N ILE A 166 32.04 -3.51 0.56
CA ILE A 166 30.76 -3.91 -0.04
C ILE A 166 29.72 -4.06 1.08
N GLY A 167 28.60 -3.35 0.96
CA GLY A 167 27.50 -3.41 1.93
C GLY A 167 26.72 -2.09 1.99
N ASN A 168 25.51 -2.15 2.52
CA ASN A 168 24.65 -0.99 2.70
C ASN A 168 24.91 -0.31 4.05
N GLY A 169 24.78 1.00 4.14
CA GLY A 169 24.82 1.70 5.42
C GLY A 169 23.62 1.36 6.30
N GLY A 170 23.82 1.33 7.62
CA GLY A 170 22.74 1.06 8.58
C GLY A 170 21.72 2.20 8.63
N ALA A 171 20.46 1.89 8.96
CA ALA A 171 19.44 2.91 9.16
C ALA A 171 19.67 3.69 10.48
N GLY A 172 19.39 4.99 10.49
CA GLY A 172 19.35 5.80 11.70
C GLY A 172 18.14 5.47 12.57
N GLY A 173 18.35 5.44 13.89
CA GLY A 173 17.30 5.25 14.89
C GLY A 173 16.39 6.47 15.00
N THR A 174 15.13 6.26 15.38
CA THR A 174 14.17 7.36 15.59
C THR A 174 14.44 8.11 16.90
N GLY A 175 14.03 9.37 16.99
CA GLY A 175 14.03 10.15 18.24
C GLY A 175 12.84 9.82 19.14
N ALA A 176 13.02 9.87 20.46
CA ALA A 176 11.91 9.81 21.43
C ALA A 176 11.10 11.11 21.44
N ALA A 177 9.82 10.98 21.80
CA ALA A 177 8.97 12.13 22.07
C ALA A 177 9.46 12.90 23.32
N GLY A 178 9.25 14.22 23.33
CA GLY A 178 9.59 15.08 24.44
C GLY A 178 8.72 14.86 25.68
N LEU A 179 9.30 15.08 26.85
CA LEU A 179 8.54 15.30 28.10
C LEU A 179 7.70 16.59 27.99
N PRO A 180 6.67 16.82 28.81
CA PRO A 180 5.79 17.99 28.69
C PRO A 180 6.53 19.33 28.56
N GLY A 181 6.23 20.09 27.50
CA GLY A 181 6.91 21.34 27.11
C GLY A 181 8.35 21.20 26.57
N ALA A 182 8.97 20.01 26.64
CA ALA A 182 10.31 19.75 26.14
C ALA A 182 10.29 19.31 24.65
N PRO A 183 11.34 19.62 23.87
CA PRO A 183 11.41 19.19 22.48
C PRO A 183 11.54 17.66 22.36
N GLY A 184 11.09 17.13 21.21
CA GLY A 184 11.38 15.76 20.81
C GLY A 184 12.84 15.60 20.38
N GLN A 185 13.41 14.42 20.60
CA GLN A 185 14.77 14.13 20.19
C GLN A 185 14.89 14.06 18.66
N ALA A 186 16.06 14.41 18.13
CA ALA A 186 16.34 14.21 16.71
C ALA A 186 16.35 12.70 16.35
N GLY A 187 16.12 12.38 15.08
CA GLY A 187 16.44 11.07 14.52
C GLY A 187 17.90 11.01 14.07
N GLY A 188 18.51 9.83 14.15
CA GLY A 188 19.91 9.62 13.80
C GLY A 188 20.16 9.65 12.29
N ALA A 189 21.36 10.01 11.88
CA ALA A 189 21.75 9.92 10.47
C ALA A 189 21.84 8.45 10.02
N GLY A 190 21.53 8.17 8.76
CA GLY A 190 21.80 6.88 8.13
C GLY A 190 23.28 6.75 7.77
N GLY A 191 23.80 5.52 7.85
CA GLY A 191 25.21 5.23 7.58
C GLY A 191 25.57 5.32 6.10
N ALA A 192 26.84 5.60 5.80
CA ALA A 192 27.36 5.58 4.44
C ALA A 192 27.74 4.16 3.97
N ALA A 193 27.54 3.87 2.69
CA ALA A 193 28.21 2.76 2.00
C ALA A 193 29.57 3.23 1.42
N TRP A 194 30.54 2.33 1.20
CA TRP A 194 31.88 2.74 0.73
C TRP A 194 32.10 2.65 -0.78
N LEU A 195 32.26 1.44 -1.36
CA LEU A 195 32.48 1.28 -2.81
C LEU A 195 31.24 0.77 -3.54
N TRP A 196 30.54 -0.21 -2.93
CA TRP A 196 29.31 -0.82 -3.45
C TRP A 196 28.26 -0.96 -2.34
N GLY A 197 27.05 -0.45 -2.57
CA GLY A 197 25.91 -0.54 -1.66
C GLY A 197 25.19 0.81 -1.50
N SER A 198 23.96 0.80 -1.00
CA SER A 198 23.20 2.02 -0.73
C SER A 198 23.52 2.63 0.63
N GLY A 199 23.41 3.95 0.75
CA GLY A 199 23.38 4.60 2.05
C GLY A 199 22.14 4.21 2.85
N GLY A 200 22.26 4.19 4.17
CA GLY A 200 21.15 3.91 5.08
C GLY A 200 20.18 5.09 5.18
N THR A 201 18.92 4.83 5.48
CA THR A 201 17.92 5.88 5.70
C THR A 201 18.16 6.60 7.03
N GLY A 202 17.95 7.91 7.08
CA GLY A 202 17.91 8.65 8.34
C GLY A 202 16.66 8.32 9.17
N GLY A 203 16.79 8.36 10.50
CA GLY A 203 15.68 8.11 11.42
C GLY A 203 14.75 9.31 11.53
N ALA A 204 13.45 9.06 11.79
CA ALA A 204 12.49 10.14 12.04
C ALA A 204 12.73 10.82 13.40
N GLY A 205 12.51 12.13 13.46
CA GLY A 205 12.53 12.89 14.71
C GLY A 205 11.33 12.60 15.60
N GLY A 206 11.54 12.67 16.92
CA GLY A 206 10.47 12.47 17.91
C GLY A 206 9.52 13.66 18.00
N ALA A 207 8.28 13.42 18.40
CA ALA A 207 7.30 14.50 18.60
C ALA A 207 7.67 15.40 19.79
N GLY A 208 7.34 16.68 19.72
CA GLY A 208 7.46 17.59 20.86
C GLY A 208 6.46 17.23 21.97
N GLY A 209 6.86 17.40 23.22
CA GLY A 209 5.98 17.10 24.36
C GLY A 209 4.84 18.11 24.52
N PRO A 210 3.64 17.70 24.98
CA PRO A 210 2.51 18.60 25.16
C PRO A 210 2.79 19.66 26.24
N GLY A 211 2.28 20.86 26.06
CA GLY A 211 2.39 21.94 27.04
C GLY A 211 1.61 21.65 28.31
N LEU A 212 2.13 22.12 29.45
CA LEU A 212 1.51 21.92 30.76
C LEU A 212 0.13 22.60 30.85
N THR A 213 -0.84 21.89 31.42
CA THR A 213 -2.22 22.36 31.64
C THR A 213 -2.44 22.68 33.13
N PRO A 214 -2.14 23.89 33.62
CA PRO A 214 -2.28 24.19 35.04
C PRO A 214 -3.75 24.46 35.41
N ALA A 215 -4.10 24.24 36.68
CA ALA A 215 -5.41 24.63 37.20
C ALA A 215 -5.59 26.17 37.27
N ALA A 216 -4.49 26.91 37.43
CA ALA A 216 -4.43 28.38 37.46
C ALA A 216 -3.13 28.87 36.79
N GLY A 217 -3.17 30.02 36.11
CA GLY A 217 -2.11 30.51 35.22
C GLY A 217 -2.31 30.12 33.74
N GLN A 218 -1.43 30.64 32.87
CA GLN A 218 -1.46 30.38 31.42
C GLN A 218 -1.04 28.95 31.08
N GLY A 219 -1.54 28.44 29.96
CA GLY A 219 -1.11 27.14 29.43
C GLY A 219 0.35 27.16 28.99
N GLY A 220 1.10 26.10 29.30
CA GLY A 220 2.50 25.97 28.89
C GLY A 220 2.64 25.78 27.38
N PHE A 221 3.77 26.20 26.81
CA PHE A 221 4.06 25.99 25.39
C PHE A 221 4.23 24.50 25.07
N GLY A 222 3.80 24.09 23.88
CA GLY A 222 4.15 22.80 23.33
C GLY A 222 5.64 22.75 22.95
N GLY A 223 6.29 21.61 23.20
CA GLY A 223 7.67 21.39 22.81
C GLY A 223 7.84 21.32 21.29
N ARG A 224 9.02 21.66 20.78
CA ARG A 224 9.32 21.54 19.35
C ARG A 224 9.49 20.07 18.92
N GLY A 225 9.03 19.70 17.73
CA GLY A 225 9.35 18.42 17.12
C GLY A 225 10.85 18.27 16.80
N GLY A 226 11.40 17.08 17.02
CA GLY A 226 12.80 16.77 16.73
C GLY A 226 13.09 16.75 15.22
N ALA A 227 14.29 17.13 14.81
CA ALA A 227 14.70 17.04 13.41
C ALA A 227 14.78 15.58 12.93
N GLY A 228 14.44 15.33 11.67
CA GLY A 228 14.73 14.05 11.01
C GLY A 228 16.21 13.94 10.68
N GLY A 229 16.76 12.73 10.80
CA GLY A 229 18.16 12.45 10.50
C GLY A 229 18.44 12.47 9.00
N ALA A 230 19.65 12.86 8.60
CA ALA A 230 20.08 12.81 7.21
C ALA A 230 20.19 11.34 6.72
N GLY A 231 19.91 11.10 5.44
CA GLY A 231 20.21 9.83 4.80
C GLY A 231 21.70 9.71 4.47
N GLY A 232 22.25 8.51 4.58
CA GLY A 232 23.66 8.24 4.30
C GLY A 232 23.99 8.21 2.81
N THR A 233 25.27 8.32 2.46
CA THR A 233 25.72 8.31 1.06
C THR A 233 25.81 6.90 0.48
N GLY A 234 25.48 6.75 -0.80
CA GLY A 234 25.70 5.53 -1.58
C GLY A 234 27.18 5.29 -1.90
N GLY A 235 27.52 4.04 -2.20
CA GLY A 235 28.88 3.60 -2.52
C GLY A 235 29.42 4.22 -3.81
N LEU A 236 30.72 4.52 -3.82
CA LEU A 236 31.41 5.31 -4.85
C LEU A 236 31.23 4.80 -6.28
N PHE A 237 31.17 3.49 -6.52
CA PHE A 237 30.93 2.94 -7.86
C PHE A 237 29.47 2.60 -8.12
N TYR A 238 28.76 2.06 -7.13
CA TYR A 238 27.34 1.78 -7.25
C TYR A 238 26.63 1.92 -5.90
N GLY A 239 25.62 2.79 -5.85
CA GLY A 239 24.85 2.99 -4.64
C GLY A 239 23.89 4.16 -4.70
N ASN A 240 22.62 3.90 -4.38
CA ASN A 240 21.68 4.96 -4.06
C ASN A 240 22.06 5.64 -2.74
N GLY A 241 21.81 6.94 -2.62
CA GLY A 241 21.78 7.58 -1.31
C GLY A 241 20.55 7.14 -0.51
N GLY A 242 20.67 7.08 0.82
CA GLY A 242 19.54 6.78 1.69
C GLY A 242 18.58 7.96 1.81
N ASN A 243 17.29 7.70 2.04
CA ASN A 243 16.32 8.77 2.27
C ASN A 243 16.56 9.46 3.62
N GLY A 244 16.25 10.76 3.71
CA GLY A 244 16.21 11.48 4.97
C GLY A 244 14.98 11.09 5.81
N GLY A 245 15.13 11.12 7.13
CA GLY A 245 14.03 10.86 8.06
C GLY A 245 13.06 12.03 8.15
N ALA A 246 11.78 11.75 8.44
CA ALA A 246 10.79 12.81 8.66
C ALA A 246 11.07 13.60 9.94
N GLY A 247 10.73 14.89 9.96
CA GLY A 247 10.71 15.71 11.17
C GLY A 247 9.56 15.31 12.09
N GLY A 248 9.78 15.34 13.40
CA GLY A 248 8.75 15.08 14.40
C GLY A 248 7.70 16.19 14.43
N ALA A 249 6.45 15.85 14.77
CA ALA A 249 5.40 16.84 14.97
C ALA A 249 5.68 17.72 16.21
N GLY A 250 5.24 18.97 16.19
CA GLY A 250 5.24 19.84 17.36
C GLY A 250 4.23 19.41 18.42
N GLY A 251 4.57 19.64 19.68
CA GLY A 251 3.68 19.36 20.81
C GLY A 251 2.49 20.33 20.85
N GLN A 252 1.33 19.87 21.28
CA GLN A 252 0.17 20.74 21.50
C GLN A 252 0.45 21.74 22.63
N GLY A 253 -0.04 22.97 22.54
CA GLY A 253 -0.03 23.93 23.62
C GLY A 253 -0.96 23.52 24.75
N GLY A 254 -0.59 23.84 26.00
CA GLY A 254 -1.38 23.53 27.17
C GLY A 254 -2.67 24.36 27.24
N VAL A 255 -3.76 23.78 27.74
CA VAL A 255 -4.99 24.53 28.06
C VAL A 255 -4.71 25.54 29.18
N GLY A 256 -5.24 26.76 29.05
CA GLY A 256 -5.14 27.79 30.08
C GLY A 256 -5.96 27.44 31.33
N GLY A 257 -5.42 27.77 32.51
CA GLY A 257 -6.13 27.59 33.78
C GLY A 257 -7.14 28.70 34.07
N THR A 258 -7.66 28.72 35.30
CA THR A 258 -8.61 29.73 35.80
C THR A 258 -8.03 30.46 37.01
N GLU A 259 -8.29 31.75 37.16
CA GLU A 259 -7.90 32.48 38.38
C GLU A 259 -8.55 31.87 39.64
N TRP A 260 -7.73 31.53 40.65
CA TRP A 260 -8.19 30.79 41.85
C TRP A 260 -8.43 31.68 43.09
N TRP A 261 -8.13 32.98 43.03
CA TRP A 261 -8.09 33.87 44.21
C TRP A 261 -8.97 35.14 44.10
N THR A 262 -9.72 35.31 43.02
CA THR A 262 -10.48 36.54 42.74
C THR A 262 -11.96 36.24 42.50
N VAL A 263 -12.84 37.06 43.08
CA VAL A 263 -14.31 37.01 42.85
C VAL A 263 -14.69 37.41 41.41
N PHE A 264 -13.71 37.87 40.63
CA PHE A 264 -13.81 38.33 39.25
C PHE A 264 -12.90 37.52 38.30
N GLY A 265 -12.53 36.30 38.70
CA GLY A 265 -11.53 35.48 38.01
C GLY A 265 -11.87 35.19 36.54
N SER A 266 -10.96 35.62 35.66
CA SER A 266 -10.96 35.36 34.23
C SER A 266 -10.32 34.02 33.87
N GLY A 267 -10.58 33.54 32.66
CA GLY A 267 -9.85 32.42 32.07
C GLY A 267 -8.50 32.87 31.51
N HIS A 268 -7.45 32.07 31.70
CA HIS A 268 -6.13 32.40 31.17
C HIS A 268 -5.94 31.94 29.72
N THR A 269 -5.01 32.60 29.02
CA THR A 269 -4.59 32.22 27.66
C THR A 269 -4.04 30.79 27.61
N GLY A 270 -4.43 30.04 26.59
CA GLY A 270 -3.84 28.76 26.24
C GLY A 270 -2.43 28.90 25.67
N GLY A 271 -1.59 27.91 25.89
CA GLY A 271 -0.20 27.91 25.43
C GLY A 271 -0.09 27.82 23.92
N LEU A 272 1.00 28.35 23.36
CA LEU A 272 1.33 28.19 21.94
C LEU A 272 1.63 26.73 21.62
N GLY A 273 1.22 26.25 20.45
CA GLY A 273 1.69 24.99 19.89
C GLY A 273 3.18 25.06 19.53
N GLY A 274 3.90 23.96 19.73
CA GLY A 274 5.31 23.88 19.39
C GLY A 274 5.52 23.74 17.87
N ASP A 275 6.66 24.20 17.36
CA ASP A 275 6.96 24.07 15.92
C ASP A 275 7.25 22.61 15.53
N GLY A 276 7.06 22.31 14.25
CA GLY A 276 7.52 21.07 13.63
C GLY A 276 9.05 20.95 13.60
N GLY A 277 9.51 19.71 13.63
CA GLY A 277 10.88 19.34 13.30
C GLY A 277 11.13 19.47 11.79
N VAL A 278 12.34 19.87 11.41
CA VAL A 278 12.73 19.86 9.99
C VAL A 278 12.94 18.43 9.50
N GLY A 279 12.60 18.16 8.25
CA GLY A 279 12.92 16.90 7.59
C GLY A 279 14.41 16.76 7.31
N GLY A 280 14.94 15.53 7.45
CA GLY A 280 16.34 15.23 7.18
C GLY A 280 16.67 15.29 5.70
N THR A 281 17.90 15.67 5.35
CA THR A 281 18.35 15.69 3.95
C THR A 281 18.50 14.27 3.41
N GLY A 282 18.09 14.03 2.16
CA GLY A 282 18.40 12.79 1.45
C GLY A 282 19.90 12.68 1.15
N GLY A 283 20.46 11.48 1.27
CA GLY A 283 21.86 11.20 1.00
C GLY A 283 22.20 11.24 -0.49
N HIS A 284 23.45 11.56 -0.82
CA HIS A 284 23.93 11.55 -2.20
C HIS A 284 24.30 10.13 -2.66
N ALA A 285 24.11 9.83 -3.94
CA ALA A 285 24.64 8.61 -4.57
C ALA A 285 26.15 8.72 -4.90
N GLY A 286 26.72 7.64 -5.43
CA GLY A 286 28.14 7.55 -5.80
C GLY A 286 28.56 8.34 -7.05
N LEU A 287 29.70 7.97 -7.64
CA LEU A 287 30.24 8.59 -8.85
C LEU A 287 29.61 8.03 -10.14
N LEU A 288 29.52 6.70 -10.27
CA LEU A 288 29.17 6.06 -11.54
C LEU A 288 27.67 5.80 -11.70
N SER A 289 27.02 5.14 -10.73
CA SER A 289 25.56 4.96 -10.79
C SER A 289 24.86 4.85 -9.43
N GLY A 290 23.64 5.38 -9.37
CA GLY A 290 22.77 5.39 -8.19
C GLY A 290 21.90 6.64 -8.12
N HIS A 291 20.73 6.52 -7.50
CA HIS A 291 19.79 7.62 -7.30
C HIS A 291 20.03 8.34 -5.97
N GLY A 292 19.85 9.66 -5.95
CA GLY A 292 19.87 10.42 -4.71
C GLY A 292 18.70 10.04 -3.81
N GLY A 293 18.94 10.01 -2.50
CA GLY A 293 17.88 9.75 -1.52
C GLY A 293 16.85 10.88 -1.49
N VAL A 294 15.60 10.54 -1.24
CA VAL A 294 14.52 11.52 -1.06
C VAL A 294 14.69 12.24 0.28
N GLY A 295 14.48 13.56 0.31
CA GLY A 295 14.46 14.33 1.55
C GLY A 295 13.26 13.97 2.43
N GLY A 296 13.47 13.92 3.74
CA GLY A 296 12.39 13.64 4.68
C GLY A 296 11.37 14.78 4.72
N THR A 297 10.10 14.47 4.98
CA THR A 297 9.06 15.50 5.18
C THR A 297 9.30 16.28 6.46
N GLY A 298 8.86 17.55 6.48
CA GLY A 298 8.81 18.35 7.70
C GLY A 298 7.67 17.89 8.62
N GLY A 299 7.88 17.96 9.93
CA GLY A 299 6.85 17.64 10.90
C GLY A 299 5.77 18.72 10.96
N ALA A 300 4.53 18.33 11.23
CA ALA A 300 3.44 19.28 11.42
C ALA A 300 3.67 20.15 12.68
N GLY A 301 3.20 21.40 12.65
CA GLY A 301 3.13 22.26 13.82
C GLY A 301 2.11 21.74 14.83
N GLY A 302 2.40 21.91 16.12
CA GLY A 302 1.49 21.53 17.20
C GLY A 302 0.27 22.45 17.27
N LEU A 303 -0.86 21.92 17.72
CA LEU A 303 -2.08 22.73 17.92
C LEU A 303 -1.89 23.74 19.04
N GLY A 304 -2.49 24.93 18.92
CA GLY A 304 -2.59 25.89 20.01
C GLY A 304 -3.47 25.36 21.14
N GLY A 305 -3.09 25.65 22.39
CA GLY A 305 -3.87 25.28 23.57
C GLY A 305 -5.16 26.08 23.68
N ASN A 306 -6.23 25.47 24.17
CA ASN A 306 -7.49 26.17 24.41
C ASN A 306 -7.34 27.19 25.56
N GLY A 307 -8.07 28.30 25.49
CA GLY A 307 -8.19 29.23 26.61
C GLY A 307 -8.97 28.63 27.79
N GLY A 308 -8.65 29.05 29.01
CA GLY A 308 -9.33 28.62 30.22
C GLY A 308 -10.76 29.19 30.33
N PRO A 309 -11.70 28.49 30.99
CA PRO A 309 -13.06 28.99 31.22
C PRO A 309 -13.09 30.10 32.28
N ALA A 310 -14.02 31.04 32.17
CA ALA A 310 -14.31 31.99 33.23
C ALA A 310 -15.14 31.35 34.36
N GLN A 311 -14.79 31.63 35.61
CA GLN A 311 -15.47 31.09 36.80
C GLN A 311 -16.45 32.08 37.45
N SER A 312 -16.26 33.39 37.22
CA SER A 312 -17.00 34.47 37.88
C SER A 312 -18.10 35.08 37.01
N ILE A 313 -19.17 35.61 37.63
CA ILE A 313 -20.22 36.37 36.93
C ILE A 313 -19.58 37.57 36.20
N ASN A 314 -19.95 37.77 34.92
CA ASN A 314 -19.35 38.74 33.99
C ASN A 314 -17.86 38.50 33.65
N GLY A 315 -17.30 37.34 34.01
CA GLY A 315 -15.94 36.96 33.64
C GLY A 315 -15.73 36.78 32.13
N LEU A 316 -14.48 36.94 31.69
CA LEU A 316 -14.05 36.71 30.32
C LEU A 316 -13.37 35.35 30.21
N GLY A 317 -13.75 34.55 29.21
CA GLY A 317 -13.01 33.34 28.85
C GLY A 317 -11.62 33.67 28.31
N GLY A 318 -10.65 32.78 28.54
CA GLY A 318 -9.26 32.98 28.11
C GLY A 318 -9.09 32.88 26.61
N THR A 319 -8.06 33.52 26.05
CA THR A 319 -7.78 33.42 24.61
C THR A 319 -7.19 32.06 24.25
N GLY A 320 -7.51 31.55 23.06
CA GLY A 320 -6.77 30.41 22.50
C GLY A 320 -5.30 30.77 22.24
N GLY A 321 -4.40 29.81 22.42
CA GLY A 321 -3.00 29.93 22.01
C GLY A 321 -2.84 29.76 20.50
N THR A 322 -1.75 30.26 19.92
CA THR A 322 -1.51 30.09 18.47
C THR A 322 -1.08 28.67 18.14
N GLY A 323 -1.37 28.22 16.92
CA GLY A 323 -0.73 27.03 16.37
C GLY A 323 0.76 27.22 16.17
N GLY A 324 1.53 26.12 16.24
CA GLY A 324 2.95 26.10 15.94
C GLY A 324 3.21 26.09 14.43
N THR A 325 4.42 26.48 14.02
CA THR A 325 4.79 26.48 12.59
C THR A 325 5.10 25.07 12.10
N GLY A 326 4.81 24.80 10.82
CA GLY A 326 5.19 23.55 10.17
C GLY A 326 6.70 23.50 9.91
N GLY A 327 7.32 22.36 10.16
CA GLY A 327 8.74 22.15 9.88
C GLY A 327 9.04 22.18 8.38
N ALA A 328 10.20 22.73 7.99
CA ALA A 328 10.63 22.66 6.59
C ALA A 328 10.94 21.22 6.16
N GLY A 329 10.64 20.87 4.92
CA GLY A 329 11.03 19.60 4.31
C GLY A 329 12.53 19.55 4.00
N GLY A 330 13.13 18.36 4.09
CA GLY A 330 14.54 18.12 3.83
C GLY A 330 14.87 18.19 2.34
N THR A 331 16.08 18.62 1.99
CA THR A 331 16.53 18.61 0.59
C THR A 331 16.76 17.18 0.09
N GLY A 332 16.42 16.91 -1.17
CA GLY A 332 16.77 15.66 -1.83
C GLY A 332 18.27 15.57 -2.11
N GLY A 333 18.81 14.35 -2.03
CA GLY A 333 20.22 14.08 -2.31
C GLY A 333 20.52 14.04 -3.80
N SER A 334 21.78 14.24 -4.17
CA SER A 334 22.21 14.16 -5.58
C SER A 334 22.21 12.72 -6.09
N GLY A 335 21.78 12.53 -7.34
CA GLY A 335 22.05 11.32 -8.12
C GLY A 335 23.53 11.19 -8.46
N ALA A 336 23.92 10.00 -8.91
CA ALA A 336 25.31 9.70 -9.17
C ALA A 336 25.83 10.52 -10.34
N SER A 337 27.09 10.99 -10.25
CA SER A 337 27.63 12.00 -11.16
C SER A 337 27.55 11.63 -12.65
N LEU A 338 27.59 10.34 -12.99
CA LEU A 338 27.41 9.85 -14.34
C LEU A 338 25.96 9.39 -14.62
N PHE A 339 25.46 8.34 -13.95
CA PHE A 339 24.14 7.73 -14.22
C PHE A 339 23.24 7.65 -12.98
N GLY A 340 22.39 8.66 -12.76
CA GLY A 340 21.30 8.55 -11.79
C GLY A 340 20.55 9.85 -11.49
N ASN A 341 19.27 9.72 -11.16
CA ASN A 341 18.39 10.87 -10.86
C ASN A 341 18.68 11.45 -9.48
N GLY A 342 18.49 12.75 -9.33
CA GLY A 342 18.40 13.39 -8.02
C GLY A 342 17.17 12.93 -7.24
N GLY A 343 17.31 12.80 -5.93
CA GLY A 343 16.19 12.54 -5.04
C GLY A 343 15.27 13.75 -4.93
N ALA A 344 13.96 13.53 -4.77
CA ALA A 344 13.02 14.60 -4.50
C ALA A 344 13.31 15.29 -3.16
N GLY A 345 13.01 16.58 -3.04
CA GLY A 345 12.88 17.24 -1.74
C GLY A 345 11.64 16.73 -1.00
N GLY A 346 11.71 16.66 0.32
CA GLY A 346 10.55 16.32 1.14
C GLY A 346 9.58 17.49 1.25
N ASP A 347 8.29 17.20 1.44
CA ASP A 347 7.27 18.23 1.64
C ASP A 347 7.44 18.94 2.99
N GLY A 348 7.00 20.19 3.06
CA GLY A 348 6.91 20.94 4.31
C GLY A 348 5.76 20.42 5.18
N GLY A 349 5.95 20.46 6.50
CA GLY A 349 4.91 20.11 7.47
C GLY A 349 3.75 21.10 7.45
N GLY A 350 2.54 20.63 7.74
CA GLY A 350 1.38 21.49 7.93
C GLY A 350 1.55 22.44 9.12
N ALA A 351 0.91 23.60 9.06
CA ALA A 351 0.78 24.45 10.24
C ALA A 351 -0.11 23.78 11.31
N GLY A 352 0.14 24.09 12.58
CA GLY A 352 -0.82 23.75 13.64
C GLY A 352 -2.04 24.67 13.61
N ASP A 353 -3.21 24.14 13.97
CA ASP A 353 -4.41 24.95 14.19
C ASP A 353 -4.26 25.85 15.44
N GLY A 354 -4.96 26.97 15.45
CA GLY A 354 -5.08 27.81 16.64
C GLY A 354 -6.05 27.21 17.67
N GLY A 355 -5.75 27.40 18.96
CA GLY A 355 -6.59 26.90 20.04
C GLY A 355 -7.94 27.63 20.12
N ASN A 356 -8.95 26.97 20.68
CA ASN A 356 -10.27 27.60 20.89
C ASN A 356 -10.22 28.61 22.05
N GLY A 357 -11.05 29.64 21.98
CA GLY A 357 -11.31 30.52 23.12
C GLY A 357 -12.02 29.77 24.25
N GLY A 358 -11.68 30.11 25.49
CA GLY A 358 -12.31 29.52 26.68
C GLY A 358 -13.76 29.99 26.85
N GLY A 359 -14.59 29.16 27.48
CA GLY A 359 -15.99 29.51 27.75
C GLY A 359 -16.14 30.69 28.71
N GLY A 360 -17.19 31.50 28.50
CA GLY A 360 -17.70 32.40 29.51
C GLY A 360 -18.35 31.64 30.68
N PRO A 361 -18.73 32.33 31.75
CA PRO A 361 -19.35 31.73 32.93
C PRO A 361 -20.84 31.42 32.66
N ALA A 362 -21.52 30.81 33.63
CA ALA A 362 -22.94 30.47 33.51
C ALA A 362 -23.90 31.68 33.38
N VAL A 363 -23.54 32.83 33.97
CA VAL A 363 -24.40 34.03 34.04
C VAL A 363 -23.59 35.31 33.80
N GLY A 364 -23.87 35.99 32.67
CA GLY A 364 -23.22 37.24 32.25
C GLY A 364 -21.73 37.08 31.91
N GLY A 365 -21.27 37.71 30.82
CA GLY A 365 -19.87 37.61 30.36
C GLY A 365 -19.73 36.86 29.04
N SER A 366 -18.54 36.97 28.43
CA SER A 366 -18.28 36.48 27.08
C SER A 366 -17.19 35.42 27.04
N GLY A 367 -17.28 34.52 26.07
CA GLY A 367 -16.18 33.60 25.75
C GLY A 367 -14.95 34.34 25.24
N GLY A 368 -13.80 33.66 25.32
CA GLY A 368 -12.52 34.19 24.88
C GLY A 368 -12.36 34.23 23.36
N VAL A 369 -11.41 35.03 22.89
CA VAL A 369 -11.03 35.10 21.47
C VAL A 369 -10.28 33.83 21.07
N PHE A 370 -10.45 33.38 19.83
CA PHE A 370 -9.71 32.26 19.26
C PHE A 370 -8.21 32.53 19.14
N GLY A 371 -7.42 31.46 19.15
CA GLY A 371 -6.03 31.47 18.72
C GLY A 371 -5.90 31.41 17.20
N ILE A 372 -4.86 32.04 16.66
CA ILE A 372 -4.56 32.01 15.21
C ILE A 372 -3.80 30.74 14.83
N ALA A 373 -3.96 30.29 13.58
CA ALA A 373 -3.16 29.23 12.99
C ALA A 373 -1.66 29.57 12.95
N GLY A 374 -0.81 28.55 12.92
CA GLY A 374 0.61 28.70 12.59
C GLY A 374 0.85 28.93 11.08
N THR A 375 2.12 29.10 10.69
CA THR A 375 2.54 29.13 9.27
C THR A 375 3.02 27.76 8.79
N PRO A 376 2.72 27.32 7.56
CA PRO A 376 3.20 26.02 7.07
C PRO A 376 4.71 26.00 6.83
N GLY A 377 5.28 24.80 6.80
CA GLY A 377 6.66 24.59 6.40
C GLY A 377 6.86 24.73 4.89
N SER A 378 8.02 25.24 4.48
CA SER A 378 8.47 25.19 3.08
C SER A 378 8.91 23.76 2.71
N GLY A 379 8.60 23.31 1.50
CA GLY A 379 9.18 22.08 0.96
C GLY A 379 10.68 22.21 0.70
N GLY A 380 11.39 21.08 0.73
CA GLY A 380 12.82 21.01 0.44
C GLY A 380 13.13 21.08 -1.06
N SER A 381 14.35 21.47 -1.41
CA SER A 381 14.80 21.45 -2.81
C SER A 381 15.06 20.03 -3.30
N GLY A 382 14.74 19.75 -4.56
CA GLY A 382 15.19 18.51 -5.22
C GLY A 382 16.70 18.47 -5.41
N GLY A 383 17.27 17.26 -5.42
CA GLY A 383 18.69 17.03 -5.68
C GLY A 383 19.04 17.09 -7.18
N LEU A 384 20.32 17.26 -7.48
CA LEU A 384 20.83 17.25 -8.86
C LEU A 384 20.90 15.83 -9.43
N GLY A 385 20.68 15.67 -10.74
CA GLY A 385 20.93 14.42 -11.48
C GLY A 385 22.34 14.35 -12.07
N GLY A 386 22.75 13.14 -12.47
CA GLY A 386 24.01 12.87 -13.19
C GLY A 386 24.05 13.35 -14.64
N LEU A 387 25.24 13.35 -15.24
CA LEU A 387 25.47 13.85 -16.61
C LEU A 387 24.67 13.12 -17.70
N LEU A 388 24.34 11.83 -17.53
CA LEU A 388 23.77 10.99 -18.57
C LEU A 388 22.44 10.36 -18.13
N PHE A 389 21.42 10.52 -18.98
CA PHE A 389 20.10 9.89 -18.86
C PHE A 389 19.44 10.05 -17.47
N SER A 390 19.55 11.25 -16.88
CA SER A 390 19.03 11.54 -15.55
C SER A 390 17.99 12.66 -15.54
N SER A 391 17.23 12.74 -14.43
CA SER A 391 16.48 13.92 -14.03
C SER A 391 17.06 14.53 -12.74
N ALA A 392 16.87 15.82 -12.54
CA ALA A 392 16.87 16.38 -11.18
C ALA A 392 15.68 15.80 -10.39
N GLY A 393 15.76 15.86 -9.06
CA GLY A 393 14.61 15.62 -8.20
C GLY A 393 13.62 16.78 -8.25
N VAL A 394 12.34 16.50 -7.99
CA VAL A 394 11.34 17.57 -7.79
C VAL A 394 11.54 18.27 -6.45
N HIS A 395 11.13 19.52 -6.34
CA HIS A 395 11.00 20.21 -5.06
C HIS A 395 9.78 19.67 -4.31
N GLY A 396 9.87 19.58 -2.98
CA GLY A 396 8.72 19.26 -2.14
C GLY A 396 7.70 20.40 -2.11
N ALA A 397 6.44 20.08 -1.82
CA ALA A 397 5.39 21.06 -1.64
C ALA A 397 5.54 21.86 -0.33
N THR A 398 4.98 23.06 -0.28
CA THR A 398 4.69 23.74 0.99
C THR A 398 3.59 22.98 1.74
N GLY A 399 3.69 22.88 3.06
CA GLY A 399 2.67 22.21 3.86
C GLY A 399 1.30 22.89 3.83
N PRO A 400 0.22 22.20 4.25
CA PRO A 400 -1.11 22.76 4.34
C PRO A 400 -1.22 23.87 5.40
N LEU A 401 -2.11 24.84 5.15
CA LEU A 401 -2.53 25.86 6.10
C LEU A 401 -3.34 25.25 7.24
N GLY A 402 -3.13 25.76 8.45
CA GLY A 402 -3.93 25.44 9.63
C GLY A 402 -5.16 26.35 9.72
N SER A 403 -6.12 25.95 10.55
CA SER A 403 -7.33 26.71 10.84
C SER A 403 -7.14 27.60 12.09
N ASN A 404 -7.84 28.73 12.12
CA ASN A 404 -8.01 29.49 13.36
C ASN A 404 -9.00 28.75 14.27
N GLY A 405 -8.82 28.82 15.58
CA GLY A 405 -9.74 28.22 16.53
C GLY A 405 -11.14 28.83 16.50
N ALA A 406 -12.09 28.19 17.17
CA ALA A 406 -13.40 28.77 17.45
C ALA A 406 -13.32 29.79 18.61
N PRO A 407 -14.10 30.89 18.58
CA PRO A 407 -14.30 31.71 19.76
C PRO A 407 -15.03 30.93 20.86
N GLY A 408 -14.78 31.27 22.12
CA GLY A 408 -15.44 30.62 23.25
C GLY A 408 -16.94 30.93 23.29
N ALA A 409 -17.73 30.00 23.84
CA ALA A 409 -19.15 30.23 24.06
C ALA A 409 -19.38 31.28 25.16
N SER A 410 -20.15 32.33 24.85
CA SER A 410 -20.62 33.32 25.83
C SER A 410 -21.80 32.79 26.67
N SER A 411 -22.11 33.44 27.79
CA SER A 411 -23.17 33.00 28.69
C SER A 411 -24.53 32.87 28.00
N PRO A 412 -25.26 31.74 28.15
CA PRO A 412 -26.61 31.59 27.57
C PRO A 412 -27.65 32.48 28.27
N VAL A 413 -27.39 32.85 29.53
CA VAL A 413 -28.13 33.89 30.24
C VAL A 413 -27.56 35.25 29.83
N SER A 414 -28.07 35.80 28.73
CA SER A 414 -27.76 37.16 28.32
C SER A 414 -28.46 38.18 29.23
N VAL A 415 -27.72 39.17 29.71
CA VAL A 415 -28.32 40.40 30.24
C VAL A 415 -28.82 41.19 29.03
N PRO A 416 -30.11 41.56 28.93
CA PRO A 416 -30.65 42.21 27.74
C PRO A 416 -29.92 43.52 27.41
N GLY A 417 -29.32 43.63 26.22
CA GLY A 417 -28.62 44.86 25.82
C GLY A 417 -27.99 44.89 24.43
N ILE A 418 -27.28 43.83 24.00
CA ILE A 418 -26.40 43.90 22.80
C ILE A 418 -26.56 42.67 21.89
N GLN A 419 -26.43 42.91 20.57
CA GLN A 419 -26.49 42.00 19.42
C GLN A 419 -27.87 41.56 18.90
N GLN A 420 -28.26 42.19 17.79
CA GLN A 420 -29.08 41.58 16.73
C GLN A 420 -28.31 41.69 15.40
N SER A 421 -28.22 40.60 14.63
CA SER A 421 -28.33 40.67 13.15
C SER A 421 -28.47 39.30 12.48
N LEU A 422 -29.36 39.28 11.47
CA LEU A 422 -29.26 38.55 10.20
C LEU A 422 -29.35 37.01 10.17
N ALA A 423 -30.57 36.49 9.97
CA ALA A 423 -30.84 35.29 9.16
C ALA A 423 -32.22 35.37 8.49
N ALA A 424 -32.26 35.41 7.15
CA ALA A 424 -33.46 35.46 6.28
C ALA A 424 -33.00 35.25 4.82
N THR A 425 -33.71 34.65 3.86
CA THR A 425 -34.96 33.85 3.76
C THR A 425 -34.96 33.22 2.34
N MET A 426 -35.77 32.18 2.03
CA MET A 426 -36.55 31.97 0.77
C MET A 426 -37.05 30.52 0.58
N HIS A 427 -38.11 30.31 -0.22
CA HIS A 427 -38.98 29.11 -0.15
C HIS A 427 -39.90 28.90 -1.40
N LEU A 428 -39.95 27.66 -1.94
CA LEU A 428 -40.96 27.11 -2.91
C LEU A 428 -41.01 27.77 -4.33
N ALA A 429 -41.68 27.28 -5.41
CA ALA A 429 -42.55 26.11 -5.67
C ALA A 429 -42.51 25.66 -7.17
N SER A 430 -43.43 24.77 -7.60
CA SER A 430 -43.63 24.19 -8.96
C SER A 430 -45.09 24.38 -9.46
N ILE A 431 -45.58 24.00 -10.66
CA ILE A 431 -45.14 23.07 -11.74
C ILE A 431 -45.08 23.79 -13.13
N ASN A 432 -45.65 23.43 -14.32
CA ASN A 432 -46.56 22.39 -14.84
C ASN A 432 -46.34 22.14 -16.37
N THR A 433 -47.06 21.21 -17.03
CA THR A 433 -46.71 20.63 -18.36
C THR A 433 -47.85 20.43 -19.37
N TYR A 434 -47.50 20.29 -20.67
CA TYR A 434 -48.31 19.76 -21.80
C TYR A 434 -47.36 19.52 -23.03
N LEU A 435 -47.62 18.77 -24.12
CA LEU A 435 -48.72 17.90 -24.63
C LEU A 435 -48.15 16.94 -25.74
N HIS A 436 -48.99 16.04 -26.29
CA HIS A 436 -48.85 15.19 -27.50
C HIS A 436 -48.17 13.80 -27.39
N VAL A 437 -48.86 12.80 -27.98
CA VAL A 437 -48.63 11.35 -27.77
C VAL A 437 -48.52 10.56 -29.11
N SER A 438 -48.45 11.24 -30.26
CA SER A 438 -48.53 10.56 -31.59
C SER A 438 -47.17 10.23 -32.24
N GLN A 439 -46.06 10.83 -31.80
CA GLN A 439 -44.71 10.41 -32.21
C GLN A 439 -44.20 9.21 -31.39
N VAL A 440 -44.94 8.84 -30.34
CA VAL A 440 -44.39 8.17 -29.16
C VAL A 440 -43.82 6.77 -29.43
N THR A 441 -44.39 5.97 -30.34
CA THR A 441 -43.97 4.58 -30.55
C THR A 441 -42.61 4.47 -31.25
N ASN A 442 -42.45 5.11 -32.42
CA ASN A 442 -41.14 5.14 -33.10
C ASN A 442 -40.11 5.95 -32.30
N SER A 443 -40.58 6.96 -31.55
CA SER A 443 -39.74 7.61 -30.55
C SER A 443 -39.34 6.66 -29.43
N PHE A 444 -40.15 5.71 -28.97
CA PHE A 444 -39.77 4.84 -27.85
C PHE A 444 -38.71 3.78 -28.18
N ASP A 445 -38.57 3.34 -29.43
CA ASP A 445 -37.44 2.48 -29.82
C ASP A 445 -36.14 3.28 -29.99
N TYR A 446 -36.21 4.44 -30.66
CA TYR A 446 -35.04 5.33 -30.79
C TYR A 446 -34.64 5.98 -29.47
N PHE A 447 -35.61 6.33 -28.61
CA PHE A 447 -35.40 6.77 -27.24
C PHE A 447 -34.98 5.60 -26.37
N GLY A 448 -35.52 4.39 -26.52
CA GLY A 448 -35.07 3.21 -25.78
C GLY A 448 -33.59 2.91 -26.04
N TRP A 449 -33.17 2.95 -27.31
CA TRP A 449 -31.77 2.76 -27.68
C TRP A 449 -30.90 3.95 -27.29
N SER A 450 -31.29 5.19 -27.61
CA SER A 450 -30.50 6.38 -27.25
C SER A 450 -30.50 6.70 -25.76
N LEU A 451 -31.50 6.30 -24.98
CA LEU A 451 -31.55 6.37 -23.52
C LEU A 451 -30.73 5.24 -22.88
N SER A 452 -30.71 4.03 -23.47
CA SER A 452 -29.79 2.97 -23.02
C SER A 452 -28.33 3.35 -23.29
N VAL A 453 -28.05 3.93 -24.46
CA VAL A 453 -26.73 4.49 -24.80
C VAL A 453 -26.44 5.70 -23.90
N SER A 454 -27.38 6.63 -23.69
CA SER A 454 -27.17 7.82 -22.86
C SER A 454 -27.05 7.50 -21.37
N PHE A 455 -27.74 6.48 -20.83
CA PHE A 455 -27.51 6.00 -19.48
C PHE A 455 -26.17 5.27 -19.36
N SER A 456 -25.77 4.48 -20.37
CA SER A 456 -24.44 3.86 -20.40
C SER A 456 -23.33 4.92 -20.45
N THR A 457 -23.47 5.94 -21.31
CA THR A 457 -22.55 7.08 -21.42
C THR A 457 -22.60 7.98 -20.19
N ALA A 458 -23.77 8.24 -19.60
CA ALA A 458 -23.88 9.05 -18.38
C ALA A 458 -23.32 8.32 -17.17
N ALA A 459 -23.60 7.02 -16.99
CA ALA A 459 -22.99 6.20 -15.94
C ALA A 459 -21.47 6.13 -16.12
N TYR A 460 -20.98 6.00 -17.37
CA TYR A 460 -19.55 6.09 -17.68
C TYR A 460 -18.97 7.45 -17.27
N GLN A 461 -19.56 8.57 -17.71
CA GLN A 461 -19.08 9.91 -17.39
C GLN A 461 -19.17 10.23 -15.89
N THR A 462 -20.20 9.74 -15.19
CA THR A 462 -20.30 9.83 -13.72
C THR A 462 -19.21 9.01 -13.05
N ALA A 463 -18.87 7.81 -13.54
CA ALA A 463 -17.78 7.00 -13.01
C ALA A 463 -16.40 7.66 -13.25
N VAL A 464 -16.17 8.20 -14.45
CA VAL A 464 -14.98 9.02 -14.79
C VAL A 464 -14.86 10.21 -13.84
N GLN A 465 -15.95 10.99 -13.65
CA GLN A 465 -15.95 12.17 -12.78
C GLN A 465 -15.75 11.80 -11.30
N ALA A 466 -16.36 10.71 -10.83
CA ALA A 466 -16.17 10.21 -9.47
C ALA A 466 -14.73 9.73 -9.23
N GLN A 467 -14.14 9.00 -10.19
CA GLN A 467 -12.73 8.61 -10.15
C GLN A 467 -11.80 9.82 -10.15
N ALA A 468 -11.97 10.75 -11.09
CA ALA A 468 -11.14 11.95 -11.19
C ALA A 468 -11.24 12.81 -9.91
N THR A 469 -12.43 12.91 -9.33
CA THR A 469 -12.65 13.59 -8.03
C THR A 469 -11.89 12.88 -6.92
N LEU A 470 -11.97 11.55 -6.83
CA LEU A 470 -11.28 10.75 -5.80
C LEU A 470 -9.75 10.80 -5.94
N LEU A 471 -9.22 10.67 -7.16
CA LEU A 471 -7.80 10.74 -7.45
C LEU A 471 -7.24 12.14 -7.16
N ASN A 472 -7.95 13.21 -7.54
CA ASN A 472 -7.54 14.57 -7.22
C ASN A 472 -7.63 14.86 -5.71
N ALA A 473 -8.69 14.40 -5.02
CA ALA A 473 -8.83 14.55 -3.57
C ALA A 473 -7.80 13.76 -2.75
N THR A 474 -7.19 12.72 -3.33
CA THR A 474 -6.11 11.92 -2.71
C THR A 474 -4.71 12.32 -3.19
N GLY A 475 -4.58 13.33 -4.06
CA GLY A 475 -3.31 13.72 -4.68
C GLY A 475 -2.77 12.73 -5.72
N LEU A 476 -3.51 11.66 -6.00
CA LEU A 476 -3.14 10.58 -6.93
C LEU A 476 -3.57 10.83 -8.38
N GLY A 477 -3.98 12.06 -8.74
CA GLY A 477 -4.33 12.42 -10.12
C GLY A 477 -3.21 12.18 -11.15
N PHE A 478 -1.94 12.18 -10.71
CA PHE A 478 -0.80 11.82 -11.54
C PHE A 478 -0.75 10.31 -11.92
N LEU A 479 -1.58 9.48 -11.31
CA LEU A 479 -1.78 8.07 -11.67
C LEU A 479 -2.81 7.88 -12.79
N ASP A 480 -3.40 8.94 -13.34
CA ASP A 480 -4.32 8.83 -14.48
C ASP A 480 -4.25 10.08 -15.41
N PRO A 481 -3.05 10.47 -15.89
CA PRO A 481 -2.85 11.72 -16.64
C PRO A 481 -3.58 11.72 -17.99
N GLY A 482 -4.66 12.50 -18.06
CA GLY A 482 -5.49 12.70 -19.23
C GLY A 482 -6.89 13.17 -18.84
N THR A 483 -7.84 13.02 -19.75
CA THR A 483 -9.26 13.32 -19.55
C THR A 483 -10.12 12.15 -20.03
N GLY A 484 -11.29 11.94 -19.42
CA GLY A 484 -12.21 10.88 -19.85
C GLY A 484 -11.82 9.45 -19.45
N ASN A 485 -10.74 9.25 -18.70
CA ASN A 485 -10.24 7.93 -18.29
C ASN A 485 -11.09 7.27 -17.17
N LEU A 486 -11.14 5.94 -17.18
CA LEU A 486 -11.78 5.11 -16.15
C LEU A 486 -10.93 3.87 -15.84
N GLY A 487 -10.67 3.63 -14.56
CA GLY A 487 -9.65 2.69 -14.08
C GLY A 487 -8.25 3.34 -14.00
N LEU A 488 -7.28 2.68 -13.35
CA LEU A 488 -6.05 3.31 -12.85
C LEU A 488 -4.83 3.15 -13.78
N PHE A 489 -3.86 4.05 -13.64
CA PHE A 489 -2.55 4.05 -14.35
C PHE A 489 -2.65 4.22 -15.88
N ASN A 490 -3.74 4.78 -16.40
CA ASN A 490 -3.84 5.10 -17.82
C ASN A 490 -3.19 6.46 -18.13
N SER A 491 -2.70 6.66 -19.36
CA SER A 491 -1.97 7.86 -19.76
C SER A 491 -2.34 8.25 -21.20
N GLY A 492 -2.89 9.45 -21.37
CA GLY A 492 -3.67 9.85 -22.55
C GLY A 492 -5.17 9.82 -22.27
N ASP A 493 -6.00 10.15 -23.27
CA ASP A 493 -7.43 10.44 -23.09
C ASP A 493 -8.38 9.25 -23.37
N ASN A 494 -9.52 9.21 -22.68
CA ASN A 494 -10.66 8.29 -22.89
C ASN A 494 -10.34 6.78 -22.76
N ASN A 495 -9.33 6.42 -21.97
CA ASN A 495 -8.93 5.05 -21.72
C ASN A 495 -9.83 4.34 -20.67
N GLN A 496 -9.98 3.03 -20.81
CA GLN A 496 -10.89 2.21 -20.00
C GLN A 496 -10.21 0.93 -19.53
N GLY A 497 -9.81 0.88 -18.25
CA GLY A 497 -9.14 -0.25 -17.63
C GLY A 497 -7.84 0.14 -16.93
N PHE A 498 -6.74 -0.57 -17.19
CA PHE A 498 -5.54 -0.50 -16.36
C PHE A 498 -4.23 -0.47 -17.16
N LEU A 499 -3.34 0.49 -16.86
CA LEU A 499 -2.04 0.66 -17.53
C LEU A 499 -2.11 0.78 -19.07
N ASN A 500 -3.10 1.53 -19.61
CA ASN A 500 -3.15 1.84 -21.04
C ASN A 500 -2.42 3.16 -21.36
N PHE A 501 -1.58 3.18 -22.39
CA PHE A 501 -0.81 4.34 -22.83
C PHE A 501 -1.19 4.71 -24.27
N GLY A 502 -1.63 5.94 -24.50
CA GLY A 502 -2.29 6.39 -25.73
C GLY A 502 -3.76 6.75 -25.45
N ASN A 503 -4.57 6.86 -26.50
CA ASN A 503 -5.96 7.35 -26.38
C ASN A 503 -7.00 6.27 -26.71
N ASN A 504 -8.20 6.37 -26.14
CA ASN A 504 -9.38 5.55 -26.47
C ASN A 504 -9.22 4.02 -26.30
N ASN A 505 -8.24 3.54 -25.52
CA ASN A 505 -8.03 2.11 -25.31
C ASN A 505 -9.07 1.51 -24.35
N ARG A 506 -9.44 0.24 -24.53
CA ARG A 506 -10.28 -0.53 -23.61
C ARG A 506 -9.68 -1.88 -23.29
N GLY A 507 -9.21 -2.05 -22.05
CA GLY A 507 -8.67 -3.28 -21.48
C GLY A 507 -7.45 -2.99 -20.61
N MET A 508 -6.42 -3.83 -20.70
CA MET A 508 -5.21 -3.70 -19.87
C MET A 508 -3.94 -3.67 -20.69
N LEU A 509 -2.95 -2.86 -20.28
CA LEU A 509 -1.58 -2.91 -20.81
C LEU A 509 -1.50 -2.71 -22.34
N ASN A 510 -2.36 -1.85 -22.91
CA ASN A 510 -2.27 -1.46 -24.32
C ASN A 510 -1.34 -0.24 -24.49
N PHE A 511 -0.58 -0.21 -25.59
CA PHE A 511 0.33 0.87 -25.96
C PHE A 511 0.06 1.31 -27.41
N GLY A 512 -0.42 2.54 -27.60
CA GLY A 512 -0.96 3.04 -28.86
C GLY A 512 -2.44 3.43 -28.72
N ASP A 513 -3.08 3.84 -29.81
CA ASP A 513 -4.43 4.44 -29.75
C ASP A 513 -5.53 3.46 -30.20
N GLY A 514 -6.69 3.49 -29.53
CA GLY A 514 -7.93 2.85 -30.00
C GLY A 514 -8.00 1.33 -29.88
N ASN A 515 -7.13 0.68 -29.10
CA ASN A 515 -7.12 -0.78 -28.94
C ASN A 515 -8.30 -1.27 -28.07
N ARG A 516 -8.83 -2.45 -28.38
CA ARG A 516 -9.92 -3.10 -27.61
C ARG A 516 -9.56 -4.56 -27.30
N GLY A 517 -9.17 -4.79 -26.06
CA GLY A 517 -8.59 -6.04 -25.54
C GLY A 517 -7.37 -5.70 -24.69
N SER A 518 -6.44 -6.63 -24.49
CA SER A 518 -5.31 -6.42 -23.57
C SER A 518 -3.95 -6.81 -24.18
N PHE A 519 -2.88 -6.18 -23.69
CA PHE A 519 -1.49 -6.40 -24.10
C PHE A 519 -1.23 -6.12 -25.60
N ASN A 520 -1.93 -5.17 -26.22
CA ASN A 520 -1.67 -4.77 -27.59
C ASN A 520 -0.57 -3.69 -27.65
N PHE A 521 0.35 -3.80 -28.62
CA PHE A 521 1.40 -2.81 -28.87
C PHE A 521 1.33 -2.36 -30.35
N GLY A 522 0.79 -1.17 -30.56
CA GLY A 522 0.25 -0.68 -31.82
C GLY A 522 -1.15 -0.08 -31.61
N SER A 523 -1.82 0.34 -32.68
CA SER A 523 -3.08 1.09 -32.62
C SER A 523 -4.24 0.34 -33.29
N HIS A 524 -5.47 0.60 -32.88
CA HIS A 524 -6.72 0.07 -33.45
C HIS A 524 -6.82 -1.46 -33.50
N ASN A 525 -6.12 -2.18 -32.60
CA ASN A 525 -6.20 -3.63 -32.53
C ASN A 525 -7.45 -4.10 -31.76
N TYR A 526 -8.18 -5.07 -32.32
CA TYR A 526 -9.39 -5.67 -31.74
C TYR A 526 -9.12 -7.12 -31.35
N GLY A 527 -8.86 -7.36 -30.08
CA GLY A 527 -8.39 -8.61 -29.51
C GLY A 527 -7.19 -8.38 -28.60
N SER A 528 -6.43 -9.43 -28.28
CA SER A 528 -5.38 -9.36 -27.25
C SER A 528 -4.03 -9.91 -27.73
N LEU A 529 -2.94 -9.38 -27.16
CA LEU A 529 -1.56 -9.74 -27.50
C LEU A 529 -1.23 -9.55 -29.00
N ASN A 530 -1.75 -8.49 -29.63
CA ASN A 530 -1.28 -8.06 -30.96
C ASN A 530 -0.08 -7.14 -30.80
N LEU A 531 1.09 -7.52 -31.35
CA LEU A 531 2.38 -6.89 -31.05
C LEU A 531 3.03 -6.29 -32.30
N LEU A 532 3.59 -5.08 -32.16
CA LEU A 532 4.35 -4.38 -33.20
C LEU A 532 3.55 -4.18 -34.51
N GLY A 533 2.27 -3.83 -34.40
CA GLY A 533 1.45 -3.51 -35.55
C GLY A 533 0.04 -3.02 -35.22
N ASP A 534 -0.54 -2.33 -36.20
CA ASP A 534 -1.84 -1.66 -36.08
C ASP A 534 -2.96 -2.46 -36.77
N ASN A 535 -4.22 -2.17 -36.45
CA ASN A 535 -5.42 -2.63 -37.15
C ASN A 535 -5.60 -4.17 -37.23
N ASN A 536 -5.04 -4.95 -36.30
CA ASN A 536 -5.32 -6.39 -36.25
C ASN A 536 -6.72 -6.67 -35.68
N ILE A 537 -7.40 -7.70 -36.19
CA ILE A 537 -8.70 -8.19 -35.71
C ILE A 537 -8.56 -9.67 -35.37
N GLY A 538 -8.39 -9.97 -34.09
CA GLY A 538 -7.99 -11.28 -33.57
C GLY A 538 -6.90 -11.14 -32.51
N SER A 539 -6.27 -12.24 -32.12
CA SER A 539 -5.32 -12.27 -31.00
C SER A 539 -4.00 -12.96 -31.33
N PHE A 540 -2.95 -12.67 -30.56
CA PHE A 540 -1.59 -13.23 -30.71
C PHE A 540 -0.91 -12.93 -32.06
N ASN A 541 -1.32 -11.87 -32.78
CA ASN A 541 -0.66 -11.50 -34.03
C ASN A 541 0.62 -10.66 -33.77
N PHE A 542 1.59 -10.75 -34.68
CA PHE A 542 2.82 -9.96 -34.67
C PHE A 542 2.94 -9.23 -36.01
N GLY A 543 3.03 -7.91 -36.03
CA GLY A 543 2.82 -7.10 -37.24
C GLY A 543 1.35 -6.66 -37.40
N GLY A 544 1.03 -5.97 -38.51
CA GLY A 544 -0.20 -5.18 -38.64
C GLY A 544 -1.21 -5.64 -39.70
N GLY A 545 -2.48 -5.31 -39.49
CA GLY A 545 -3.58 -5.52 -40.45
C GLY A 545 -4.02 -6.97 -40.62
N ASN A 546 -3.67 -7.86 -39.68
CA ASN A 546 -4.03 -9.28 -39.76
C ASN A 546 -5.46 -9.51 -39.20
N VAL A 547 -6.23 -10.37 -39.85
CA VAL A 547 -7.59 -10.76 -39.45
C VAL A 547 -7.61 -12.26 -39.20
N GLY A 548 -7.75 -12.66 -37.93
CA GLY A 548 -7.48 -14.01 -37.43
C GLY A 548 -6.40 -14.01 -36.35
N ASN A 549 -5.89 -15.18 -35.97
CA ASN A 549 -5.04 -15.34 -34.79
C ASN A 549 -3.66 -15.94 -35.12
N TYR A 550 -2.67 -15.64 -34.27
CA TYR A 550 -1.30 -16.19 -34.37
C TYR A 550 -0.58 -15.88 -35.70
N ASN A 551 -0.97 -14.83 -36.43
CA ASN A 551 -0.29 -14.44 -37.68
C ASN A 551 0.98 -13.64 -37.38
N VAL A 552 2.01 -13.79 -38.21
CA VAL A 552 3.30 -13.09 -38.10
C VAL A 552 3.62 -12.40 -39.42
N GLY A 553 3.53 -11.08 -39.46
CA GLY A 553 3.71 -10.24 -40.64
C GLY A 553 2.50 -9.34 -40.87
N PHE A 554 2.16 -9.07 -42.13
CA PHE A 554 1.24 -7.98 -42.48
C PHE A 554 0.08 -8.41 -43.38
N GLY A 555 -1.14 -7.97 -43.06
CA GLY A 555 -2.30 -8.10 -43.95
C GLY A 555 -2.78 -9.53 -44.20
N ASN A 556 -2.52 -10.49 -43.30
CA ASN A 556 -2.96 -11.87 -43.45
C ASN A 556 -4.42 -12.07 -43.00
N LEU A 557 -5.19 -12.89 -43.70
CA LEU A 557 -6.59 -13.24 -43.40
C LEU A 557 -6.71 -14.75 -43.17
N GLY A 558 -6.88 -15.17 -41.92
CA GLY A 558 -6.87 -16.57 -41.46
C GLY A 558 -6.00 -16.75 -40.22
N ASP A 559 -5.80 -18.00 -39.79
CA ASP A 559 -5.03 -18.34 -38.59
C ASP A 559 -3.59 -18.81 -38.93
N ARG A 560 -2.61 -18.47 -38.08
CA ARG A 560 -1.22 -19.00 -38.08
C ARG A 560 -0.40 -18.74 -39.35
N ASN A 561 -0.67 -17.68 -40.11
CA ASN A 561 0.13 -17.33 -41.28
C ASN A 561 1.46 -16.66 -40.91
N PHE A 562 2.48 -16.82 -41.75
CA PHE A 562 3.76 -16.13 -41.66
C PHE A 562 4.07 -15.42 -42.99
N GLY A 563 4.34 -14.12 -42.95
CA GLY A 563 4.64 -13.28 -44.10
C GLY A 563 3.52 -12.26 -44.41
N VAL A 564 3.27 -11.98 -45.69
CA VAL A 564 2.46 -10.82 -46.10
C VAL A 564 1.32 -11.20 -47.03
N GLY A 565 0.11 -10.69 -46.76
CA GLY A 565 -1.04 -10.74 -47.67
C GLY A 565 -1.60 -12.15 -47.93
N ASN A 566 -1.36 -13.11 -47.03
CA ASN A 566 -1.84 -14.48 -47.22
C ASN A 566 -3.32 -14.63 -46.81
N ILE A 567 -4.08 -15.44 -47.54
CA ILE A 567 -5.52 -15.69 -47.33
C ILE A 567 -5.75 -17.20 -47.14
N GLY A 568 -6.25 -17.60 -45.98
CA GLY A 568 -6.36 -18.98 -45.50
C GLY A 568 -5.42 -19.24 -44.31
N ASP A 569 -5.30 -20.49 -43.88
CA ASP A 569 -4.63 -20.84 -42.62
C ASP A 569 -3.24 -21.50 -42.81
N ASN A 570 -2.32 -21.23 -41.88
CA ASN A 570 -0.99 -21.85 -41.77
C ASN A 570 -0.08 -21.65 -43.00
N ASN A 571 -0.28 -20.58 -43.78
CA ASN A 571 0.58 -20.25 -44.92
C ASN A 571 1.90 -19.62 -44.46
N ARG A 572 2.96 -19.77 -45.25
CA ARG A 572 4.30 -19.24 -44.95
C ARG A 572 4.92 -18.65 -46.21
N GLY A 573 4.71 -17.36 -46.46
CA GLY A 573 5.11 -16.71 -47.69
C GLY A 573 4.41 -15.37 -47.95
N PHE A 574 4.30 -15.01 -49.23
CA PHE A 574 3.74 -13.74 -49.69
C PHE A 574 2.59 -13.99 -50.66
N GLU A 575 1.45 -13.32 -50.48
CA GLU A 575 0.28 -13.32 -51.36
C GLU A 575 -0.29 -14.72 -51.67
N LEU A 576 -0.17 -15.66 -50.71
CA LEU A 576 -0.65 -17.04 -50.86
C LEU A 576 -2.16 -17.14 -50.62
N VAL A 577 -2.88 -17.91 -51.44
CA VAL A 577 -4.33 -18.13 -51.30
C VAL A 577 -4.66 -19.63 -51.14
N GLY A 578 -5.28 -20.00 -50.03
CA GLY A 578 -5.55 -21.38 -49.60
C GLY A 578 -4.88 -21.69 -48.26
N ASN A 579 -4.87 -22.96 -47.85
CA ASN A 579 -4.30 -23.36 -46.54
C ASN A 579 -2.98 -24.12 -46.71
N ARG A 580 -2.07 -23.95 -45.73
CA ARG A 580 -0.77 -24.64 -45.60
C ARG A 580 0.18 -24.46 -46.79
N ARG A 581 0.18 -23.29 -47.44
CA ARG A 581 1.08 -23.01 -48.58
C ARG A 581 2.44 -22.46 -48.13
N PHE A 582 3.47 -22.65 -48.96
CA PHE A 582 4.79 -22.06 -48.82
C PHE A 582 5.29 -21.49 -50.16
N GLY A 583 5.85 -20.28 -50.17
CA GLY A 583 6.39 -19.64 -51.38
C GLY A 583 5.86 -18.22 -51.64
N PHE A 584 5.66 -17.88 -52.91
CA PHE A 584 5.27 -16.53 -53.34
C PHE A 584 4.15 -16.61 -54.40
N GLY A 585 2.98 -16.04 -54.10
CA GLY A 585 1.83 -15.94 -55.00
C GLY A 585 1.48 -17.26 -55.71
N PRO A 586 1.46 -17.31 -57.05
CA PRO A 586 1.13 -18.53 -57.80
C PRO A 586 2.23 -19.61 -57.76
N LEU A 587 3.46 -19.29 -57.33
CA LEU A 587 4.60 -20.21 -57.25
C LEU A 587 4.63 -20.94 -55.89
N SER A 588 3.46 -21.30 -55.36
CA SER A 588 3.29 -21.86 -54.02
C SER A 588 3.30 -23.38 -54.00
N LEU A 589 4.05 -23.98 -53.08
CA LEU A 589 3.94 -25.39 -52.72
C LEU A 589 2.87 -25.56 -51.63
N VAL A 590 2.16 -26.69 -51.63
CA VAL A 590 1.28 -27.09 -50.50
C VAL A 590 2.08 -27.99 -49.57
N LEU A 591 2.10 -27.65 -48.29
CA LEU A 591 2.75 -28.44 -47.24
C LEU A 591 1.88 -29.65 -46.84
N PRO A 592 2.47 -30.76 -46.39
CA PRO A 592 1.75 -31.91 -45.85
C PRO A 592 0.96 -31.57 -44.56
N LEU A 593 0.28 -32.57 -44.00
CA LEU A 593 -0.34 -32.51 -42.66
C LEU A 593 0.73 -32.43 -41.57
#